data_AF-A0A811R1W4-F1
#
_entry.id   AF-A0A811R1W4-F1
#
_cell.length_a   1.000
_cell.length_b   1.000
_cell.length_c   1.000
_cell.angle_alpha   90.00
_cell.angle_beta   90.00
_cell.angle_gamma   90.00
#
_symmetry.space_group_name_H-M   'P 1'
#
loop_
_entity.id
_entity.type
_entity.pdbx_description
1 polymer ?
#
loop_
_entity_poly.entity_id
_entity_poly.type
_entity_poly.pdbx_seq_one_letter_code
_entity_poly.pdbx_strand_id
1 'polypeptide(L)'
;MPGPGAHLLYALTGGAALSRLAGPDRRFGPHHCAVYAANAFLGPDLGCFAEWLCSFLPSASAAGDLAMAVHHPFYYPLLLGLPLAWAYAWLSRRLLRAGVLDSPSGVPLRKRQCFLLISAGSLSHFFLDHLFEENGHSTMYTWILSTGWWKGRAPINPDAVLVVGLLCTCLMGGFVYINR
;
A
#
# COMPACT_ATOMS: atom_id res chain seq x y z
N MET A 1 3.68 12.12 -4.83
CA MET A 1 3.13 10.75 -4.71
C MET A 1 2.12 10.50 -5.82
N PRO A 2 2.25 9.48 -6.67
CA PRO A 2 1.22 9.10 -7.61
C PRO A 2 -0.08 8.83 -6.88
N GLY A 3 -1.16 9.25 -7.51
CA GLY A 3 -2.46 9.34 -6.90
C GLY A 3 -2.97 7.96 -6.53
N PRO A 4 -3.80 7.88 -5.49
CA PRO A 4 -4.37 6.63 -5.01
C PRO A 4 -4.96 5.77 -6.13
N GLY A 5 -5.56 6.40 -7.14
CA GLY A 5 -6.16 5.71 -8.28
C GLY A 5 -5.17 4.85 -9.07
N ALA A 6 -4.00 5.39 -9.43
CA ALA A 6 -3.00 4.65 -10.21
C ALA A 6 -2.45 3.46 -9.42
N HIS A 7 -2.10 3.69 -8.15
CA HIS A 7 -1.63 2.66 -7.24
C HIS A 7 -2.63 1.53 -7.03
N LEU A 8 -3.86 1.89 -6.66
CA LEU A 8 -4.91 0.90 -6.40
C LEU A 8 -5.30 0.16 -7.69
N LEU A 9 -5.41 0.85 -8.83
CA LEU A 9 -5.74 0.21 -10.10
C LEU A 9 -4.65 -0.79 -10.50
N TYR A 10 -3.39 -0.36 -10.53
CA TYR A 10 -2.26 -1.22 -10.91
C TYR A 10 -2.16 -2.43 -9.98
N ALA A 11 -2.20 -2.20 -8.67
CA ALA A 11 -1.97 -3.28 -7.70
C ALA A 11 -3.18 -4.22 -7.55
N LEU A 12 -4.43 -3.72 -7.57
CA LEU A 12 -5.60 -4.61 -7.54
C LEU A 12 -5.70 -5.47 -8.80
N THR A 13 -5.46 -4.88 -9.98
CA THR A 13 -5.51 -5.62 -11.25
C THR A 13 -4.34 -6.61 -11.38
N GLY A 14 -3.12 -6.19 -11.05
CA GLY A 14 -1.94 -7.05 -11.01
C GLY A 14 -2.10 -8.20 -10.01
N GLY A 15 -2.58 -7.90 -8.80
CA GLY A 15 -2.90 -8.90 -7.79
C GLY A 15 -3.95 -9.90 -8.28
N ALA A 16 -5.04 -9.43 -8.88
CA ALA A 16 -6.08 -10.31 -9.45
C ALA A 16 -5.54 -11.21 -10.56
N ALA A 17 -4.70 -10.66 -11.47
CA ALA A 17 -4.08 -11.42 -12.54
C ALA A 17 -3.17 -12.53 -11.99
N LEU A 18 -2.24 -12.18 -11.09
CA LEU A 18 -1.36 -13.16 -10.43
C LEU A 18 -2.15 -14.23 -9.68
N SER A 19 -3.24 -13.83 -9.04
CA SER A 19 -4.12 -14.75 -8.34
C SER A 19 -4.78 -15.75 -9.28
N ARG A 20 -5.27 -15.32 -10.44
CA ARG A 20 -5.88 -16.21 -11.44
C ARG A 20 -4.86 -17.14 -12.09
N LEU A 21 -3.64 -16.65 -12.35
CA LEU A 21 -2.55 -17.46 -12.91
C LEU A 21 -2.07 -18.55 -11.95
N ALA A 22 -2.26 -18.38 -10.64
CA ALA A 22 -1.91 -19.39 -9.64
C ALA A 22 -2.82 -20.64 -9.66
N GLY A 23 -3.89 -20.65 -10.46
CA GLY A 23 -4.74 -21.81 -10.66
C GLY A 23 -5.82 -22.03 -9.59
N PRO A 24 -6.56 -23.15 -9.67
CA PRO A 24 -7.72 -23.42 -8.81
C PRO A 24 -7.35 -23.64 -7.33
N ASP A 25 -6.20 -24.24 -7.03
CA ASP A 25 -5.74 -24.53 -5.66
C ASP A 25 -4.97 -23.36 -5.00
N ARG A 26 -5.20 -22.14 -5.50
CA ARG A 26 -4.50 -20.94 -5.03
C ARG A 26 -4.83 -20.62 -3.56
N ARG A 27 -3.79 -20.30 -2.80
CA ARG A 27 -3.92 -19.70 -1.46
C ARG A 27 -4.13 -18.19 -1.52
N PHE A 28 -3.53 -17.58 -2.54
CA PHE A 28 -3.61 -16.16 -2.82
C PHE A 28 -5.01 -15.82 -3.34
N GLY A 29 -5.63 -14.79 -2.77
CA GLY A 29 -7.07 -14.51 -2.95
C GLY A 29 -7.40 -13.03 -2.75
N PRO A 30 -8.68 -12.65 -2.77
CA PRO A 30 -9.11 -11.25 -2.86
C PRO A 30 -8.56 -10.36 -1.75
N HIS A 31 -8.59 -10.84 -0.51
CA HIS A 31 -8.07 -10.09 0.63
C HIS A 31 -6.54 -9.91 0.57
N HIS A 32 -5.81 -10.85 -0.05
CA HIS A 32 -4.39 -10.70 -0.31
C HIS A 32 -4.11 -9.65 -1.38
N CYS A 33 -4.93 -9.58 -2.43
CA CYS A 33 -4.86 -8.50 -3.43
C CYS A 33 -5.14 -7.14 -2.80
N ALA A 34 -6.11 -7.07 -1.88
CA ALA A 34 -6.40 -5.83 -1.15
C ALA A 34 -5.21 -5.40 -0.28
N VAL A 35 -4.55 -6.34 0.43
CA VAL A 35 -3.34 -6.03 1.22
C VAL A 35 -2.16 -5.62 0.34
N TYR A 36 -1.96 -6.31 -0.79
CA TYR A 36 -0.98 -5.90 -1.80
C TYR A 36 -1.21 -4.47 -2.28
N ALA A 37 -2.44 -4.13 -2.64
CA ALA A 37 -2.81 -2.81 -3.12
C ALA A 37 -2.72 -1.72 -2.04
N ALA A 38 -3.16 -2.02 -0.81
CA ALA A 38 -3.01 -1.10 0.31
C ALA A 38 -1.54 -0.80 0.59
N ASN A 39 -0.68 -1.82 0.53
CA ASN A 39 0.74 -1.65 0.79
C ASN A 39 1.47 -0.98 -0.38
N ALA A 40 1.04 -1.20 -1.62
CA ALA A 40 1.55 -0.47 -2.78
C ALA A 40 1.11 0.99 -2.79
N PHE A 41 -0.06 1.30 -2.24
CA PHE A 41 -0.53 2.68 -2.14
C PHE A 41 0.08 3.41 -0.94
N LEU A 42 -0.04 2.86 0.27
CA LEU A 42 0.26 3.57 1.52
C LEU A 42 1.63 3.24 2.10
N GLY A 43 2.19 2.07 1.79
CA GLY A 43 3.22 1.45 2.60
C GLY A 43 4.44 2.34 2.82
N PRO A 44 5.30 2.54 1.82
CA PRO A 44 6.49 3.39 1.97
C PRO A 44 6.15 4.85 2.36
N ASP A 45 5.03 5.37 1.87
CA ASP A 45 4.52 6.72 2.17
C ASP A 45 4.20 6.97 3.64
N LEU A 46 4.09 5.92 4.48
CA LEU A 46 4.04 6.09 5.93
C LEU A 46 5.25 6.85 6.49
N GLY A 47 6.42 6.73 5.86
CA GLY A 47 7.61 7.51 6.22
C GLY A 47 7.41 9.00 5.98
N CYS A 48 6.96 9.37 4.78
CA CYS A 48 6.63 10.76 4.43
C CYS A 48 5.50 11.33 5.28
N PHE A 49 4.47 10.53 5.59
CA PHE A 49 3.41 10.93 6.48
C PHE A 49 3.93 11.21 7.91
N ALA A 50 4.82 10.36 8.41
CA ALA A 50 5.42 10.54 9.74
C ALA A 50 6.35 11.77 9.79
N GLU A 51 7.15 12.00 8.75
CA GLU A 51 7.95 13.23 8.62
C GLU A 51 7.06 14.48 8.60
N TRP A 52 6.00 14.46 7.79
CA TRP A 52 5.02 15.54 7.74
C TRP A 52 4.38 15.80 9.10
N LEU A 53 4.00 14.75 9.84
CA LEU A 53 3.45 14.86 11.20
C LEU A 53 4.46 15.46 12.18
N CYS A 54 5.74 15.07 12.07
CA CYS A 54 6.81 15.62 12.90
C CYS A 54 7.11 17.09 12.58
N SER A 55 6.82 17.56 11.36
CA SER A 55 7.02 18.96 10.96
C SER A 55 6.16 19.99 11.73
N PHE A 56 5.15 19.52 12.47
CA PHE A 56 4.35 20.35 13.39
C PHE A 56 5.04 20.57 14.75
N LEU A 57 6.03 19.76 15.09
CA LEU A 57 6.72 19.78 16.39
C LEU A 57 8.25 19.90 16.14
N PRO A 58 8.86 21.09 16.30
CA PRO A 58 10.28 21.29 16.03
C PRO A 58 11.21 20.30 16.78
N SER A 59 10.81 19.85 17.96
CA SER A 59 11.55 18.85 18.76
C SER A 59 11.51 17.42 18.19
N ALA A 60 10.66 17.15 17.20
CA ALA A 60 10.45 15.83 16.62
C ALA A 60 11.13 15.66 15.24
N SER A 61 11.88 16.64 14.75
CA SER A 61 12.51 16.60 13.42
C SER A 61 13.34 15.34 13.19
N ALA A 62 14.22 14.99 14.14
CA ALA A 62 15.06 13.79 14.06
C ALA A 62 14.25 12.49 14.01
N ALA A 63 13.06 12.46 14.64
CA ALA A 63 12.16 11.30 14.57
C ALA A 63 11.49 11.20 13.19
N GLY A 64 11.12 12.34 12.59
CA GLY A 64 10.63 12.41 11.22
C GLY A 64 11.65 11.93 10.20
N ASP A 65 12.90 12.41 10.32
CA ASP A 65 14.02 11.99 9.46
C ASP A 65 14.29 10.49 9.58
N LEU A 66 14.24 9.95 10.81
CA LEU A 66 14.38 8.51 11.03
C LEU A 66 13.20 7.73 10.42
N ALA A 67 11.98 8.24 10.53
CA ALA A 67 10.81 7.61 9.93
C ALA A 67 10.91 7.58 8.40
N MET A 68 11.54 8.59 7.78
CA MET A 68 11.82 8.59 6.34
C MET A 68 12.67 7.41 5.88
N ALA A 69 13.40 6.74 6.77
CA ALA A 69 14.14 5.53 6.43
C ALA A 69 13.21 4.42 5.87
N VAL A 70 11.91 4.42 6.18
CA VAL A 70 10.98 3.46 5.57
C VAL A 70 10.60 3.82 4.13
N HIS A 71 10.84 5.05 3.65
CA HIS A 71 10.69 5.41 2.23
C HIS A 71 11.96 5.07 1.42
N HIS A 72 12.60 3.95 1.74
CA HIS A 72 13.74 3.46 0.98
C HIS A 72 13.47 2.03 0.48
N PRO A 73 13.71 1.71 -0.81
CA PRO A 73 13.36 0.42 -1.41
C PRO A 73 13.88 -0.81 -0.68
N PHE A 74 15.04 -0.70 -0.03
CA PHE A 74 15.64 -1.80 0.72
C PHE A 74 15.30 -1.78 2.21
N TYR A 75 15.04 -0.61 2.78
CA TYR A 75 14.78 -0.50 4.22
C TYR A 75 13.31 -0.74 4.53
N TYR A 76 12.38 -0.38 3.64
CA TYR A 76 10.96 -0.64 3.84
C TYR A 76 10.70 -2.12 4.14
N PRO A 77 11.14 -3.09 3.30
CA PRO A 77 10.87 -4.50 3.56
C PRO A 77 11.44 -4.95 4.91
N LEU A 78 12.61 -4.46 5.30
CA LEU A 78 13.30 -4.88 6.52
C LEU A 78 12.69 -4.28 7.78
N LEU A 79 12.45 -2.97 7.80
CA LEU A 79 12.00 -2.24 8.97
C LEU A 79 10.50 -2.40 9.20
N LEU A 80 9.67 -2.21 8.16
CA LEU A 80 8.22 -2.24 8.28
C LEU A 80 7.60 -3.48 7.61
N GLY A 81 8.21 -3.99 6.55
CA GLY A 81 7.70 -5.16 5.83
C GLY A 81 7.69 -6.43 6.67
N LEU A 82 8.75 -6.69 7.45
CA LEU A 82 8.82 -7.82 8.40
C LEU A 82 7.71 -7.79 9.46
N PRO A 83 7.55 -6.71 10.27
CA PRO A 83 6.49 -6.66 11.26
C PRO A 83 5.10 -6.68 10.63
N LEU A 84 4.86 -5.97 9.52
CA LEU A 84 3.58 -6.01 8.79
C LEU A 84 3.26 -7.42 8.29
N ALA A 85 4.23 -8.14 7.74
CA ALA A 85 4.02 -9.51 7.28
C ALA A 85 3.64 -10.46 8.43
N TRP A 86 4.22 -10.28 9.61
CA TRP A 86 3.88 -11.07 10.79
C TRP A 86 2.49 -10.72 11.32
N ALA A 87 2.18 -9.43 11.45
CA ALA A 87 0.87 -8.95 11.86
C ALA A 87 -0.21 -9.45 10.91
N TYR A 88 0.02 -9.32 9.60
CA TYR A 88 -0.91 -9.78 8.58
C TYR A 88 -1.08 -11.31 8.58
N ALA A 89 0.01 -12.08 8.68
CA ALA A 89 -0.08 -13.55 8.77
C ALA A 89 -0.85 -14.03 10.01
N TRP A 90 -0.75 -13.30 11.11
CA TRP A 90 -1.52 -13.57 12.32
C TRP A 90 -2.99 -13.20 12.16
N LEU A 91 -3.27 -12.00 11.65
CA LEU A 91 -4.62 -11.48 11.49
C LEU A 91 -5.42 -12.27 10.46
N SER A 92 -4.86 -12.48 9.27
CA SER A 92 -5.52 -13.23 8.18
C SER A 92 -5.88 -14.63 8.62
N ARG A 93 -5.00 -15.32 9.36
CA ARG A 93 -5.29 -16.65 9.92
C ARG A 93 -6.45 -16.63 10.90
N ARG A 94 -6.55 -15.61 11.76
CA ARG A 94 -7.68 -15.48 12.70
C ARG A 94 -8.98 -15.23 11.97
N LEU A 95 -8.98 -14.33 11.00
CA LEU A 95 -10.18 -13.98 10.24
C LEU A 95 -10.65 -15.10 9.31
N LEU A 96 -9.73 -15.87 8.71
CA LEU A 96 -10.05 -17.09 7.95
C LEU A 96 -10.71 -18.14 8.85
N ARG A 97 -10.19 -18.35 10.06
CA ARG A 97 -10.79 -19.28 11.04
C ARG A 97 -12.15 -18.84 11.53
N ALA A 98 -12.39 -17.53 11.57
CA ALA A 98 -13.68 -16.95 11.95
C ALA A 98 -14.70 -16.93 10.78
N GLY A 99 -14.32 -17.37 9.58
CA GLY A 99 -15.18 -17.30 8.39
C GLY A 99 -15.44 -15.87 7.88
N VAL A 100 -14.62 -14.90 8.30
CA VAL A 100 -14.74 -13.49 7.88
C VAL A 100 -14.02 -13.25 6.56
N LEU A 101 -12.93 -13.98 6.32
CA LEU A 101 -12.19 -13.95 5.05
C LEU A 101 -12.35 -15.28 4.34
N ASP A 102 -12.33 -15.20 3.01
CA ASP A 102 -12.29 -16.36 2.14
C ASP A 102 -10.87 -16.58 1.57
N SER A 103 -10.50 -17.85 1.44
CA SER A 103 -9.32 -18.31 0.72
C SER A 103 -9.74 -19.46 -0.19
N PRO A 104 -9.40 -19.45 -1.50
CA PRO A 104 -9.86 -20.49 -2.44
C PRO A 104 -9.45 -21.90 -2.00
N SER A 105 -8.26 -22.06 -1.42
CA SER A 105 -7.81 -23.34 -0.88
C SER A 105 -8.13 -23.54 0.62
N GLY A 106 -8.74 -22.56 1.30
CA GLY A 106 -8.96 -22.57 2.75
C GLY A 106 -7.68 -22.48 3.62
N VAL A 107 -6.50 -22.26 3.02
CA VAL A 107 -5.21 -22.30 3.74
C VAL A 107 -4.58 -20.90 3.80
N PRO A 108 -4.24 -20.38 5.00
CA PRO A 108 -3.59 -19.08 5.13
C PRO A 108 -2.18 -19.09 4.52
N LEU A 109 -1.73 -17.93 4.05
CA LEU A 109 -0.33 -17.74 3.65
C LEU A 109 0.63 -17.94 4.83
N ARG A 110 1.82 -18.45 4.52
CA ARG A 110 2.93 -18.54 5.47
C ARG A 110 3.54 -17.14 5.70
N LYS A 111 4.19 -16.92 6.85
CA LYS A 111 4.90 -15.66 7.15
C LYS A 111 5.84 -15.20 6.03
N ARG A 112 6.59 -16.14 5.42
CA ARG A 112 7.46 -15.85 4.26
C ARG A 112 6.68 -15.36 3.04
N GLN A 113 5.50 -15.93 2.77
CA GLN A 113 4.66 -15.50 1.66
C GLN A 113 4.02 -14.14 1.93
N CYS A 114 3.61 -13.87 3.18
CA CYS A 114 3.17 -12.53 3.58
C CYS A 114 4.31 -11.51 3.46
N PHE A 115 5.54 -11.89 3.80
CA PHE A 115 6.70 -11.02 3.60
C PHE A 115 6.91 -10.69 2.13
N LEU A 116 6.91 -11.70 1.25
CA LEU A 116 7.00 -11.48 -0.20
C LEU A 116 5.84 -10.62 -0.73
N LEU A 117 4.63 -10.79 -0.20
CA LEU A 117 3.47 -9.97 -0.56
C LEU A 117 3.67 -8.49 -0.22
N ILE A 118 4.12 -8.21 1.00
CA ILE A 118 4.38 -6.85 1.46
C ILE A 118 5.57 -6.24 0.70
N SER A 119 6.65 -7.00 0.50
CA SER A 119 7.79 -6.53 -0.30
C SER A 119 7.41 -6.27 -1.76
N ALA A 120 6.58 -7.12 -2.37
CA ALA A 120 6.07 -6.90 -3.71
C ALA A 120 5.21 -5.62 -3.77
N GLY A 121 4.35 -5.40 -2.76
CA GLY A 121 3.57 -4.17 -2.64
C GLY A 121 4.46 -2.93 -2.61
N SER A 122 5.48 -2.91 -1.75
CA SER A 122 6.39 -1.76 -1.66
C SER A 122 7.24 -1.57 -2.91
N LEU A 123 7.69 -2.64 -3.56
CA LEU A 123 8.41 -2.50 -4.83
C LEU A 123 7.49 -1.96 -5.93
N SER A 124 6.22 -2.36 -5.96
CA SER A 124 5.23 -1.76 -6.86
C SER A 124 4.99 -0.28 -6.56
N HIS A 125 4.97 0.11 -5.28
CA HIS A 125 4.93 1.52 -4.88
C HIS A 125 6.10 2.30 -5.52
N PHE A 126 7.34 1.92 -5.24
CA PHE A 126 8.52 2.62 -5.79
C PHE A 126 8.58 2.60 -7.32
N PHE A 127 8.12 1.51 -7.94
CA PHE A 127 8.01 1.44 -9.40
C PHE A 127 7.01 2.46 -9.94
N LEU A 128 5.85 2.60 -9.30
CA LEU A 128 4.81 3.53 -9.73
C LEU A 128 5.18 4.99 -9.45
N ASP A 129 5.84 5.26 -8.33
CA ASP A 129 6.46 6.55 -8.03
C ASP A 129 7.47 6.94 -9.11
N HIS A 130 8.32 5.99 -9.52
CA HIS A 130 9.28 6.25 -10.58
C HIS A 130 8.59 6.46 -11.94
N LEU A 131 7.65 5.58 -12.30
CA LEU A 131 6.96 5.57 -13.59
C LEU A 131 6.12 6.83 -13.81
N PHE A 132 5.36 7.25 -12.80
CA PHE A 132 4.39 8.33 -12.92
C PHE A 132 4.88 9.66 -12.41
N GLU A 133 5.99 9.71 -11.67
CA GLU A 133 6.35 10.95 -11.00
C GLU A 133 7.78 11.42 -11.24
N GLU A 134 8.75 10.57 -11.56
CA GLU A 134 10.17 10.98 -11.45
C GLU A 134 10.42 11.67 -10.08
N ASN A 135 9.75 11.19 -9.01
CA ASN A 135 9.64 11.84 -7.69
C ASN A 135 9.00 13.25 -7.67
N GLY A 136 8.05 13.52 -8.57
CA GLY A 136 7.24 14.75 -8.64
C GLY A 136 7.84 15.86 -9.51
N HIS A 137 8.77 15.54 -10.40
CA HIS A 137 9.49 16.53 -11.21
C HIS A 137 8.91 16.72 -12.62
N SER A 138 8.08 15.81 -13.13
CA SER A 138 7.49 15.90 -14.47
C SER A 138 6.16 16.65 -14.51
N THR A 139 6.12 17.79 -15.21
CA THR A 139 4.96 18.68 -15.32
C THR A 139 3.73 18.03 -15.96
N MET A 140 3.91 17.05 -16.84
CA MET A 140 2.82 16.35 -17.52
C MET A 140 2.01 15.48 -16.56
N TYR A 141 2.67 14.77 -15.65
CA TYR A 141 2.01 13.86 -14.72
C TYR A 141 1.54 14.53 -13.43
N THR A 142 2.11 15.69 -13.07
CA THR A 142 1.63 16.50 -11.94
C THR A 142 0.13 16.80 -12.04
N TRP A 143 -0.38 17.00 -13.27
CA TRP A 143 -1.78 17.36 -13.53
C TRP A 143 -2.76 16.19 -13.52
N ILE A 144 -2.31 14.99 -13.89
CA ILE A 144 -3.20 13.85 -14.15
C ILE A 144 -3.17 12.84 -13.00
N LEU A 145 -2.00 12.63 -12.41
CA LEU A 145 -1.75 11.51 -11.53
C LEU A 145 -1.08 11.90 -10.21
N SER A 146 -0.47 13.07 -10.08
CA SER A 146 0.28 13.38 -8.85
C SER A 146 -0.64 13.92 -7.75
N THR A 147 -0.56 13.33 -6.56
CA THR A 147 -0.89 14.01 -5.30
C THR A 147 0.27 14.88 -4.82
N GLY A 148 1.11 15.36 -5.74
CA GLY A 148 2.06 16.46 -5.59
C GLY A 148 3.45 16.12 -5.05
N TRP A 149 4.38 17.01 -5.40
CA TRP A 149 5.64 17.27 -4.70
C TRP A 149 5.61 18.72 -4.23
N TRP A 150 6.06 18.96 -3.01
CA TRP A 150 5.97 20.27 -2.37
C TRP A 150 7.29 20.63 -1.71
N LYS A 151 7.68 21.89 -1.82
CA LYS A 151 8.70 22.47 -0.96
C LYS A 151 8.04 22.97 0.32
N GLY A 152 8.49 22.46 1.47
CA GLY A 152 7.92 22.82 2.77
C GLY A 152 6.69 22.00 3.11
N ARG A 153 5.72 22.60 3.81
CA ARG A 153 4.53 21.87 4.28
C ARG A 153 3.58 21.55 3.13
N ALA A 154 3.17 20.29 3.04
CA ALA A 154 2.18 19.83 2.08
C ALA A 154 0.84 20.59 2.27
N PRO A 155 0.28 21.19 1.21
CA PRO A 155 -1.03 21.84 1.27
C PRO A 155 -2.13 20.78 1.26
N ILE A 156 -2.54 20.32 2.43
CA ILE A 156 -3.60 19.30 2.56
C ILE A 156 -4.96 19.96 2.51
N ASN A 157 -5.79 19.52 1.55
CA ASN A 157 -7.20 19.83 1.52
C ASN A 157 -8.00 18.70 2.21
N PRO A 158 -8.66 18.96 3.36
CA PRO A 158 -9.39 17.94 4.10
C PRO A 158 -10.56 17.34 3.30
N ASP A 159 -11.22 18.13 2.45
CA ASP A 159 -12.33 17.65 1.61
C ASP A 159 -11.82 16.62 0.60
N ALA A 160 -10.66 16.89 -0.01
CA ALA A 160 -10.02 15.97 -0.93
C ALA A 160 -9.64 14.65 -0.24
N VAL A 161 -9.12 14.72 0.99
CA VAL A 161 -8.79 13.52 1.79
C VAL A 161 -10.05 12.69 2.07
N LEU A 162 -11.16 13.31 2.45
CA LEU A 162 -12.42 12.61 2.70
C LEU A 162 -12.97 11.94 1.44
N VAL A 163 -13.04 12.67 0.32
CA VAL A 163 -13.55 12.15 -0.95
C VAL A 163 -12.67 11.01 -1.45
N VAL A 164 -11.37 11.22 -1.51
CA VAL A 164 -10.42 10.22 -2.00
C VAL A 164 -10.40 8.99 -1.09
N GLY A 165 -10.39 9.19 0.24
CA GLY A 165 -10.45 8.10 1.21
C GLY A 165 -11.71 7.25 1.07
N LEU A 166 -12.87 7.89 0.88
CA LEU A 166 -14.13 7.20 0.61
C LEU A 166 -14.06 6.39 -0.69
N LEU A 167 -13.60 7.00 -1.79
CA LEU A 167 -13.48 6.33 -3.09
C LEU A 167 -12.53 5.13 -3.02
N CYS A 168 -11.38 5.26 -2.36
CA CYS A 168 -10.43 4.17 -2.16
C CYS A 168 -11.04 3.03 -1.33
N THR A 169 -11.75 3.37 -0.25
CA THR A 169 -12.42 2.40 0.63
C THR A 169 -13.50 1.65 -0.13
N CYS A 170 -14.34 2.34 -0.89
CA CYS A 170 -15.36 1.75 -1.74
C CYS A 170 -14.76 0.85 -2.82
N LEU A 171 -13.67 1.27 -3.46
CA LEU A 171 -12.98 0.48 -4.48
C LEU A 171 -12.41 -0.81 -3.90
N MET A 172 -11.68 -0.73 -2.79
CA MET A 172 -11.09 -1.89 -2.14
C MET A 172 -12.17 -2.83 -1.58
N GLY A 173 -13.18 -2.29 -0.90
CA GLY A 173 -14.28 -3.06 -0.36
C GLY A 173 -15.11 -3.73 -1.46
N GLY A 174 -15.45 -3.00 -2.51
CA GLY A 174 -16.15 -3.51 -3.68
C GLY A 174 -15.36 -4.61 -4.40
N PHE A 175 -14.05 -4.42 -4.57
CA PHE A 175 -13.17 -5.46 -5.13
C PHE A 175 -13.22 -6.76 -4.32
N VAL A 176 -13.08 -6.67 -3.00
CA VAL A 176 -13.14 -7.85 -2.12
C VAL A 176 -14.52 -8.49 -2.18
N TYR A 177 -15.59 -7.69 -2.15
CA TYR A 177 -16.98 -8.19 -2.20
C TYR A 177 -17.31 -8.92 -3.50
N ILE A 178 -16.84 -8.44 -4.65
CA ILE A 178 -17.09 -9.04 -5.96
C ILE A 178 -16.29 -10.32 -6.17
N ASN A 179 -15.08 -10.39 -5.61
CA ASN A 179 -14.16 -11.51 -5.86
C ASN A 179 -14.14 -12.58 -4.76
N ARG A 180 -14.94 -12.42 -3.70
CA ARG A 180 -15.10 -13.41 -2.62
C ARG A 180 -15.53 -14.77 -3.17
#